data_AF-A0A9D5V9E2-F1
#
_entry.id   AF-A0A9D5V9E2-F1
#
_cell.length_a   1.000
_cell.length_b   1.000
_cell.length_c   1.000
_cell.angle_alpha   90.00
_cell.angle_beta   90.00
_cell.angle_gamma   90.00
#
_symmetry.space_group_name_H-M   'P 1'
#
loop_
_entity.id
_entity.type
_entity.pdbx_description
1 polymer ?
#
loop_
_entity_poly.entity_id
_entity_poly.type
_entity_poly.pdbx_seq_one_letter_code
_entity_poly.pdbx_strand_id
1 'polypeptide(L)'
;MSIGPTPDNALLKRAIDYAHLISDPRLKAQVLWTMADARARGGDAQGAADIQDAANSATRDILSPFSRVWMLCDIAEERAGQAETAGSWQVFKQAMDEAKTIKNPWGRSRALARVASTMTVLADRTVQTRN
;
A
#
# COMPACT_ATOMS: atom_id res chain seq x y z
N MET A 1 5.60 -9.24 -35.23
CA MET A 1 4.59 -8.15 -35.38
C MET A 1 4.64 -7.35 -34.09
N SER A 2 5.31 -6.19 -34.11
CA SER A 2 5.50 -5.37 -32.90
C SER A 2 4.20 -4.63 -32.61
N ILE A 3 3.42 -5.13 -31.65
CA ILE A 3 2.31 -4.39 -31.08
C ILE A 3 2.92 -3.26 -30.25
N GLY A 4 2.79 -2.02 -30.72
CA GLY A 4 3.10 -0.84 -29.92
C GLY A 4 2.35 -0.87 -28.59
N PRO A 5 2.77 -0.08 -27.58
CA PRO A 5 2.08 -0.04 -26.30
C PRO A 5 0.60 0.25 -26.54
N THR A 6 -0.28 -0.62 -26.05
CA THR A 6 -1.73 -0.41 -26.11
C THR A 6 -2.07 0.95 -25.48
N PRO A 7 -3.13 1.64 -25.93
CA PRO A 7 -3.51 2.95 -25.41
C PRO A 7 -3.58 3.01 -23.88
N ASP A 8 -4.03 1.92 -23.26
CA ASP A 8 -4.12 1.75 -21.81
C ASP A 8 -2.74 1.78 -21.14
N ASN A 9 -1.72 1.15 -21.73
CA ASN A 9 -0.36 1.15 -21.17
C ASN A 9 0.29 2.54 -21.25
N ALA A 10 0.04 3.28 -22.35
CA ALA A 10 0.53 4.65 -22.49
C ALA A 10 -0.11 5.63 -21.49
N LEU A 11 -1.43 5.51 -21.25
CA LEU A 11 -2.14 6.30 -20.23
C LEU A 11 -1.62 5.99 -18.82
N LEU A 12 -1.35 4.73 -18.55
CA LEU A 12 -0.90 4.25 -17.27
C LEU A 12 0.54 4.68 -16.96
N LYS A 13 1.42 4.67 -17.96
CA LYS A 13 2.77 5.25 -17.84
C LYS A 13 2.69 6.75 -17.50
N ARG A 14 1.82 7.50 -18.17
CA ARG A 14 1.59 8.92 -17.85
C ARG A 14 1.08 9.11 -16.43
N ALA A 15 0.16 8.26 -15.97
CA ALA A 15 -0.33 8.34 -14.60
C ALA A 15 0.79 8.14 -13.56
N ILE A 16 1.72 7.21 -13.81
CA ILE A 16 2.89 6.99 -12.95
C ILE A 16 3.81 8.21 -12.99
N ASP A 17 4.08 8.78 -14.18
CA ASP A 17 4.87 10.00 -14.34
C ASP A 17 4.25 11.16 -13.54
N TYR A 18 2.93 11.34 -13.59
CA TYR A 18 2.23 12.35 -12.79
C TYR A 18 2.28 12.07 -11.29
N ALA A 19 2.15 10.81 -10.86
CA ALA A 19 2.30 10.44 -9.46
C ALA A 19 3.72 10.79 -8.95
N HIS A 20 4.75 10.66 -9.78
CA HIS A 20 6.10 11.06 -9.42
C HIS A 20 6.30 12.56 -9.21
N LEU A 21 5.44 13.41 -9.79
CA LEU A 21 5.45 14.87 -9.60
C LEU A 21 4.82 15.32 -8.28
N ILE A 22 4.12 14.43 -7.57
CA ILE A 22 3.52 14.75 -6.27
C ILE A 22 4.64 14.99 -5.25
N SER A 23 4.67 16.21 -4.70
CA SER A 23 5.70 16.62 -3.74
C SER A 23 5.46 16.10 -2.32
N ASP A 24 4.19 15.89 -1.95
CA ASP A 24 3.87 15.27 -0.66
C ASP A 24 4.16 13.76 -0.72
N PRO A 25 5.11 13.24 0.06
CA PRO A 25 5.55 11.85 -0.05
C PRO A 25 4.46 10.86 0.37
N ARG A 26 3.59 11.24 1.32
CA ARG A 26 2.49 10.37 1.75
C ARG A 26 1.44 10.25 0.66
N LEU A 27 1.04 11.37 0.06
CA LEU A 27 0.08 11.38 -1.04
C LEU A 27 0.64 10.63 -2.25
N LYS A 28 1.92 10.84 -2.59
CA LYS A 28 2.60 10.11 -3.66
C LYS A 28 2.56 8.60 -3.44
N ALA A 29 2.95 8.14 -2.25
CA ALA A 29 2.93 6.74 -1.91
C ALA A 29 1.51 6.16 -1.97
N GLN A 30 0.53 6.86 -1.41
CA GLN A 30 -0.87 6.42 -1.43
C GLN A 30 -1.42 6.28 -2.85
N VAL A 31 -1.17 7.25 -3.73
CA VAL A 31 -1.56 7.18 -5.14
C VAL A 31 -0.93 5.96 -5.82
N LEU A 32 0.37 5.72 -5.61
CA LEU A 32 1.05 4.56 -6.19
C LEU A 32 0.48 3.23 -5.67
N TRP A 33 0.17 3.12 -4.38
CA TRP A 33 -0.52 1.94 -3.83
C TRP A 33 -1.89 1.73 -4.49
N THR A 34 -2.71 2.77 -4.59
CA THR A 34 -4.02 2.70 -5.26
C THR A 34 -3.90 2.27 -6.72
N MET A 35 -2.88 2.75 -7.43
CA MET A 35 -2.63 2.37 -8.82
C MET A 35 -2.20 0.90 -8.95
N ALA A 36 -1.36 0.40 -8.04
CA ALA A 36 -0.98 -1.02 -8.00
C ALA A 36 -2.22 -1.91 -7.78
N ASP A 37 -3.08 -1.52 -6.85
CA ASP A 37 -4.31 -2.24 -6.52
C ASP A 37 -5.29 -2.23 -7.71
N ALA A 38 -5.43 -1.10 -8.39
CA ALA A 38 -6.24 -1.00 -9.60
C ALA A 38 -5.73 -1.92 -10.72
N ARG A 39 -4.40 -2.00 -10.93
CA ARG A 39 -3.80 -2.93 -11.90
C ARG A 39 -4.05 -4.38 -11.54
N ALA A 40 -3.87 -4.74 -10.26
CA ALA A 40 -4.10 -6.10 -9.78
C ALA A 40 -5.54 -6.54 -10.03
N ARG A 41 -6.52 -5.69 -9.73
CA ARG A 41 -7.94 -5.95 -10.03
C ARG A 41 -8.26 -6.01 -11.52
N GLY A 42 -7.50 -5.27 -12.34
CA GLY A 42 -7.57 -5.34 -13.80
C GLY A 42 -6.94 -6.60 -14.41
N GLY A 43 -6.35 -7.49 -13.59
CA GLY A 43 -5.69 -8.72 -14.04
C GLY A 43 -4.24 -8.54 -14.51
N ASP A 44 -3.68 -7.33 -14.41
CA ASP A 44 -2.29 -7.04 -14.76
C ASP A 44 -1.38 -7.24 -13.53
N ALA A 45 -1.10 -8.50 -13.21
CA ALA A 45 -0.30 -8.86 -12.04
C ALA A 45 1.15 -8.34 -12.11
N GLN A 46 1.76 -8.40 -13.29
CA GLN A 46 3.14 -7.92 -13.46
C GLN A 46 3.20 -6.40 -13.32
N GLY A 47 2.30 -5.67 -13.99
CA GLY A 47 2.26 -4.23 -13.85
C GLY A 47 1.88 -3.78 -12.43
N ALA A 48 1.04 -4.53 -11.73
CA ALA A 48 0.73 -4.27 -10.32
C ALA A 48 1.98 -4.39 -9.44
N ALA A 49 2.80 -5.43 -9.66
CA ALA A 49 4.06 -5.63 -8.93
C ALA A 49 5.04 -4.47 -9.17
N ASP A 50 5.21 -4.04 -10.42
CA ASP A 50 6.11 -2.94 -10.78
C ASP A 50 5.70 -1.62 -10.09
N ILE A 51 4.40 -1.29 -10.06
CA ILE A 51 3.92 -0.10 -9.34
C ILE A 51 4.04 -0.29 -7.83
N GLN A 52 3.80 -1.49 -7.31
CA GLN A 52 3.94 -1.75 -5.88
C GLN A 52 5.38 -1.50 -5.40
N ASP A 53 6.39 -1.79 -6.22
CA ASP A 53 7.78 -1.45 -5.91
C ASP A 53 8.01 0.06 -5.86
N ALA A 54 7.41 0.82 -6.78
CA ALA A 54 7.42 2.28 -6.74
C ALA A 54 6.69 2.81 -5.48
N ALA A 55 5.56 2.21 -5.11
CA ALA A 55 4.80 2.57 -3.91
C ALA A 55 5.60 2.28 -2.63
N ASN A 56 6.30 1.15 -2.57
CA ASN A 56 7.23 0.81 -1.49
C ASN A 56 8.37 1.83 -1.41
N SER A 57 8.95 2.24 -2.54
CA SER A 57 9.99 3.27 -2.57
C SER A 57 9.47 4.61 -2.05
N ALA A 58 8.33 5.08 -2.57
CA ALA A 58 7.71 6.33 -2.12
C ALA A 58 7.31 6.29 -0.64
N THR A 59 6.91 5.11 -0.14
CA THR A 59 6.62 4.91 1.28
C THR A 59 7.87 5.14 2.12
N ARG A 60 9.05 4.64 1.68
CA ARG A 60 10.33 4.85 2.38
C ARG A 60 10.77 6.32 2.38
N ASP A 61 10.37 7.09 1.37
CA ASP A 61 10.64 8.54 1.28
C ASP A 61 9.86 9.36 2.33
N ILE A 62 8.79 8.80 2.90
CA ILE A 62 8.08 9.43 4.02
C ILE A 62 8.99 9.42 5.25
N LEU A 63 9.47 10.59 5.67
CA LEU A 63 10.47 10.73 6.74
C LEU A 63 10.02 10.13 8.08
N SER A 64 8.76 10.34 8.44
CA SER A 64 8.22 9.90 9.74
C SER A 64 7.83 8.42 9.69
N PRO A 65 8.49 7.52 10.45
CA PRO A 65 8.08 6.12 10.56
C PRO A 65 6.65 6.00 11.10
N PHE A 66 6.24 6.91 11.98
CA PHE A 66 4.88 6.95 12.49
C PHE A 66 3.86 7.21 11.37
N SER A 67 4.17 8.12 10.45
CA SER A 67 3.31 8.40 9.30
C SER A 67 3.27 7.23 8.31
N ARG A 68 4.40 6.52 8.12
CA ARG A 68 4.45 5.28 7.33
C ARG A 68 3.52 4.21 7.90
N VAL A 69 3.58 3.98 9.22
CA VAL A 69 2.71 3.00 9.90
C VAL A 69 1.24 3.31 9.67
N TRP A 70 0.80 4.55 9.87
CA TRP A 70 -0.60 4.92 9.69
C TRP A 70 -1.07 4.66 8.26
N MET A 71 -0.30 5.14 7.28
CA MET A 71 -0.64 4.95 5.87
C MET A 71 -0.72 3.47 5.49
N LEU A 72 0.26 2.66 5.90
CA LEU A 72 0.27 1.22 5.61
C LEU A 72 -0.89 0.49 6.29
N CYS A 73 -1.25 0.85 7.52
CA CYS A 73 -2.44 0.33 8.19
C CYS A 73 -3.73 0.68 7.43
N ASP A 74 -3.86 1.93 6.95
CA ASP A 74 -5.03 2.37 6.18
C ASP A 74 -5.15 1.59 4.86
N ILE A 75 -4.03 1.39 4.13
CA ILE A 75 -4.00 0.58 2.90
C ILE A 75 -4.36 -0.89 3.18
N ALA A 76 -3.85 -1.46 4.27
CA ALA A 76 -4.17 -2.84 4.63
C ALA A 76 -5.68 -3.01 4.90
N GLU A 77 -6.29 -2.06 5.61
CA GLU A 77 -7.73 -2.06 5.89
C GLU A 77 -8.57 -1.88 4.61
N GLU A 78 -8.13 -1.01 3.71
CA GLU A 78 -8.76 -0.82 2.39
C GLU A 78 -8.77 -2.12 1.58
N ARG A 79 -7.60 -2.76 1.43
CA ARG A 79 -7.48 -4.04 0.71
C ARG A 79 -8.35 -5.13 1.33
N ALA A 80 -8.46 -5.18 2.65
CA ALA A 80 -9.35 -6.12 3.33
C ALA A 80 -10.84 -5.83 3.06
N GLY A 81 -11.21 -4.55 3.00
CA GLY A 81 -12.56 -4.14 2.57
C GLY A 81 -12.89 -4.53 1.13
N GLN A 82 -11.87 -4.68 0.29
CA GLN A 82 -11.97 -5.13 -1.11
C GLN A 82 -11.82 -6.67 -1.25
N ALA A 83 -11.86 -7.42 -0.14
CA ALA A 83 -11.67 -8.87 -0.08
C ALA A 83 -10.29 -9.38 -0.54
N GLU A 84 -9.29 -8.49 -0.66
CA GLU A 84 -7.91 -8.83 -1.01
C GLU A 84 -7.14 -9.32 0.24
N THR A 85 -7.49 -10.50 0.73
CA THR A 85 -6.99 -11.03 2.02
C THR A 85 -5.46 -11.17 2.03
N ALA A 86 -4.86 -11.81 1.04
CA ALA A 86 -3.40 -11.98 1.02
C ALA A 86 -2.66 -10.62 0.94
N GLY A 87 -3.16 -9.71 0.09
CA GLY A 87 -2.57 -8.39 -0.11
C GLY A 87 -2.67 -7.48 1.13
N SER A 88 -3.78 -7.54 1.87
CA SER A 88 -3.95 -6.78 3.12
C SER A 88 -2.98 -7.23 4.21
N TRP A 89 -2.81 -8.55 4.42
CA TRP A 89 -1.85 -9.09 5.38
C TRP A 89 -0.39 -8.79 5.00
N GLN A 90 -0.07 -8.73 3.71
CA GLN A 90 1.25 -8.32 3.25
C GLN A 90 1.57 -6.87 3.64
N VAL A 91 0.66 -5.93 3.38
CA VAL A 91 0.85 -4.51 3.74
C VAL A 91 0.87 -4.32 5.26
N PHE A 92 0.01 -5.05 5.99
CA PHE A 92 0.04 -5.08 7.45
C PHE A 92 1.40 -5.47 8.02
N LYS A 93 2.06 -6.48 7.44
CA LYS A 93 3.40 -6.88 7.86
C LYS A 93 4.41 -5.75 7.67
N GLN A 94 4.31 -4.98 6.59
CA GLN A 94 5.15 -3.79 6.40
C GLN A 94 4.89 -2.74 7.49
N ALA A 95 3.63 -2.47 7.83
CA ALA A 95 3.27 -1.54 8.91
C ALA A 95 3.86 -1.98 10.26
N MET A 96 3.79 -3.28 10.56
CA MET A 96 4.39 -3.88 11.76
C MET A 96 5.91 -3.69 11.79
N ASP A 97 6.59 -3.92 10.67
CA ASP A 97 8.04 -3.76 10.58
C ASP A 97 8.46 -2.29 10.72
N GLU A 98 7.71 -1.36 10.13
CA GLU A 98 7.91 0.08 10.32
C GLU A 98 7.73 0.52 11.78
N ALA A 99 6.70 0.02 12.46
CA ALA A 99 6.46 0.31 13.87
C ALA A 99 7.65 -0.11 14.76
N LYS A 100 8.30 -1.24 14.46
CA LYS A 100 9.48 -1.71 15.19
C LYS A 100 10.69 -0.80 15.03
N THR A 101 10.79 -0.04 13.93
CA THR A 101 11.91 0.89 13.68
C THR A 101 11.86 2.16 14.54
N ILE A 102 10.70 2.48 15.14
CA ILE A 102 10.51 3.70 15.93
C ILE A 102 11.36 3.62 17.21
N LYS A 103 12.33 4.53 17.33
CA LYS A 103 13.27 4.58 18.47
C LYS A 103 12.62 5.04 19.77
N ASN A 104 11.75 6.05 19.70
CA ASN A 104 11.07 6.58 20.88
C ASN A 104 10.08 5.53 21.44
N PRO A 105 10.21 5.07 22.70
CA PRO A 105 9.37 4.00 23.22
C PRO A 105 7.87 4.33 23.24
N TRP A 106 7.51 5.58 23.56
CA TRP A 106 6.13 6.03 23.59
C TRP A 106 5.53 6.08 22.18
N GLY A 107 6.26 6.66 21.22
CA GLY A 107 5.87 6.67 19.81
C GLY A 107 5.71 5.26 19.23
N ARG A 108 6.63 4.35 19.59
CA ARG A 108 6.57 2.94 19.19
C ARG A 108 5.35 2.23 19.77
N SER A 109 5.07 2.43 21.05
CA SER A 109 3.87 1.86 21.70
C SER A 109 2.59 2.32 21.02
N ARG A 110 2.47 3.64 20.72
CA ARG A 110 1.30 4.19 20.01
C ARG A 110 1.17 3.62 18.60
N ALA A 111 2.28 3.45 17.88
CA ALA A 111 2.26 2.82 16.55
C ALA A 111 1.85 1.36 16.58
N LEU A 112 2.39 0.58 17.53
CA LEU A 112 1.99 -0.82 17.72
C LEU A 112 0.52 -0.96 18.11
N ALA A 113 -0.04 0.00 18.86
CA ALA A 113 -1.48 0.02 19.15
C ALA A 113 -2.33 0.22 17.88
N ARG A 114 -1.91 1.11 16.96
CA ARG A 114 -2.57 1.25 15.65
C ARG A 114 -2.50 -0.04 14.84
N VAL A 115 -1.34 -0.69 14.80
CA VAL A 115 -1.15 -1.97 14.11
C VAL A 115 -2.04 -3.06 14.74
N ALA A 116 -2.11 -3.15 16.07
CA ALA A 116 -2.98 -4.11 16.74
C ALA A 116 -4.46 -3.88 16.40
N SER A 117 -4.91 -2.61 16.36
CA SER A 117 -6.27 -2.27 15.92
C SER A 117 -6.53 -2.72 14.48
N THR A 118 -5.58 -2.52 13.57
CA THR A 118 -5.69 -3.02 12.19
C THR A 118 -5.79 -4.54 12.14
N MET A 119 -5.00 -5.25 12.95
CA MET A 119 -5.03 -6.72 12.98
C MET A 119 -6.43 -7.25 13.32
N THR A 120 -7.15 -6.61 14.24
CA THR A 120 -8.54 -6.97 14.57
C THR A 120 -9.45 -6.77 13.35
N VAL A 121 -9.36 -5.62 12.67
CA VAL A 121 -10.13 -5.36 11.45
C VAL A 121 -9.86 -6.42 10.38
N LEU A 122 -8.59 -6.75 10.14
CA LEU A 122 -8.21 -7.77 9.16
C LEU A 122 -8.75 -9.16 9.53
N ALA A 123 -8.60 -9.55 10.80
CA ALA A 123 -9.09 -10.83 11.29
C ALA A 123 -10.61 -10.96 11.10
N ASP A 124 -11.39 -9.95 11.48
CA ASP A 124 -12.84 -9.94 11.32
C ASP A 124 -13.26 -10.08 9.85
N ARG A 125 -12.56 -9.39 8.95
CA ARG A 125 -12.80 -9.48 7.50
C ARG A 125 -12.46 -10.86 6.95
N THR A 126 -11.35 -11.47 7.39
CA THR A 126 -10.98 -12.81 6.92
C THR A 126 -12.00 -13.88 7.32
N VAL A 127 -12.63 -13.73 8.49
CA VAL A 127 -13.71 -14.63 8.95
C VAL A 127 -14.96 -14.43 8.10
N GLN A 128 -15.32 -13.17 7.80
CA GLN A 128 -16.49 -12.86 6.96
C GLN A 128 -16.36 -13.41 5.53
N THR A 129 -15.16 -13.37 4.94
CA THR A 129 -14.93 -13.92 3.59
C THR A 129 -14.96 -15.45 3.50
N ARG A 130 -14.95 -16.16 4.64
CA ARG A 130 -14.96 -17.63 4.69
C ARG A 130 -16.36 -18.23 4.92
N ASN A 131 -17.33 -17.40 5.30
CA ASN A 131 -18.74 -17.78 5.50
C ASN A 131 -19.56 -17.42 4.27
#